data_AF-A0A2D9QYZ0-F1
#
_entry.id   AF-A0A2D9QYZ0-F1
#
_cell.length_a   1.000
_cell.length_b   1.000
_cell.length_c   1.000
_cell.angle_alpha   90.00
_cell.angle_beta   90.00
_cell.angle_gamma   90.00
#
_symmetry.space_group_name_H-M   'P 1'
#
loop_
_entity.id
_entity.type
_entity.pdbx_description
1 polymer ?
#
loop_
_entity_poly.entity_id
_entity_poly.type
_entity_poly.pdbx_seq_one_letter_code
_entity_poly.pdbx_strand_id
1 'polypeptide(L)'
;MDKLHQLTLSSQELETYHQQGYVRLGKVASQQEIEALCQRIDNIMLGQIRYDNMLMQLCPSAGKSDLSKKTREFKEVSLKYRKIQ
;
A
#
# COMPACT_ATOMS: atom_id res chain seq x y z
N MET A 1 5.05 21.08 15.22
CA MET A 1 5.34 19.70 14.80
C MET A 1 4.16 18.86 15.22
N ASP A 2 3.38 18.37 14.26
CA ASP A 2 2.25 17.49 14.58
C ASP A 2 2.77 16.21 15.25
N LYS A 3 2.21 15.88 16.42
CA LYS A 3 2.61 14.70 17.19
C LYS A 3 2.09 13.45 16.49
N LEU A 4 2.98 12.53 16.14
CA LEU A 4 2.59 11.24 15.60
C LEU A 4 1.91 10.38 16.66
N HIS A 5 0.99 9.55 16.21
CA HIS A 5 0.33 8.55 17.03
C HIS A 5 1.34 7.50 17.52
N GLN A 6 1.11 6.98 18.73
CA GLN A 6 1.99 6.00 19.35
C GLN A 6 1.77 4.61 18.73
N LEU A 7 2.79 3.76 18.68
CA LEU A 7 2.66 2.42 18.08
C LEU A 7 1.64 1.50 18.80
N THR A 8 1.22 1.86 20.00
CA THR A 8 0.27 1.11 20.84
C THR A 8 -1.01 1.91 21.05
N LEU A 9 -2.15 1.22 20.96
CA LEU A 9 -3.44 1.80 21.31
C LEU A 9 -3.50 2.14 22.80
N SER A 10 -4.02 3.32 23.13
CA SER A 10 -4.42 3.64 24.49
C SER A 10 -5.63 2.81 24.92
N SER A 11 -5.88 2.70 26.23
CA SER A 11 -7.03 1.96 26.76
C SER A 11 -8.37 2.46 26.20
N GLN A 12 -8.51 3.77 25.99
CA GLN A 12 -9.71 4.38 25.43
C GLN A 12 -9.87 4.07 23.93
N GLU A 13 -8.78 4.05 23.17
CA GLU A 13 -8.80 3.66 21.76
C GLU A 13 -9.12 2.18 21.59
N LEU A 14 -8.59 1.34 22.47
CA LEU A 14 -8.88 -0.09 22.49
C LEU A 14 -10.35 -0.35 22.84
N GLU A 15 -10.90 0.34 23.84
CA GLU A 15 -12.33 0.28 24.17
C GLU A 15 -13.20 0.74 22.99
N THR A 16 -12.83 1.85 22.34
CA THR A 16 -13.52 2.37 21.15
C THR A 16 -13.52 1.34 20.02
N TYR A 17 -12.37 0.69 19.79
CA TYR A 17 -12.25 -0.39 18.82
C TYR A 17 -13.16 -1.57 19.16
N HIS A 18 -13.24 -1.98 20.43
CA HIS A 18 -14.14 -3.06 20.85
C HIS A 18 -15.62 -2.70 20.68
N GLN A 19 -16.00 -1.44 20.90
CA GLN A 19 -17.39 -0.99 20.76
C GLN A 19 -17.81 -0.74 19.31
N GLN A 20 -16.91 -0.19 18.48
CA GLN A 20 -17.22 0.32 17.14
C GLN A 20 -16.66 -0.56 16.01
N GLY A 21 -15.74 -1.48 16.31
CA GLY A 21 -15.03 -2.30 15.34
C GLY A 21 -13.92 -1.57 14.58
N TYR A 22 -13.71 -0.28 14.85
CA TYR A 22 -12.62 0.52 14.28
C TYR A 22 -12.20 1.65 15.23
N VAL A 23 -11.01 2.19 15.02
CA VAL A 23 -10.52 3.39 15.73
C VAL A 23 -9.71 4.26 14.77
N ARG A 24 -9.84 5.59 14.90
CA ARG A 24 -9.10 6.56 14.08
C ARG A 24 -7.85 7.03 14.81
N LEU A 25 -6.69 6.55 14.37
CA LEU A 25 -5.38 6.84 14.99
C LEU A 25 -4.82 8.24 14.68
N GLY A 26 -5.35 8.92 13.65
CA GLY A 26 -4.80 10.20 13.21
C GLY A 26 -3.51 10.03 12.40
N LYS A 27 -2.50 10.86 12.66
CA LYS A 27 -1.23 10.85 11.90
C LYS A 27 -0.29 9.79 12.46
N VAL A 28 -0.06 8.72 11.71
CA VAL A 28 0.81 7.59 12.12
C VAL A 28 2.23 7.66 11.54
N ALA A 29 2.44 8.52 10.55
CA ALA A 29 3.74 8.77 9.93
C ALA A 29 3.85 10.24 9.53
N SER A 30 5.07 10.74 9.41
CA SER A 30 5.32 12.08 8.90
C SER A 30 4.98 12.18 7.42
N GLN A 31 4.75 13.41 6.95
CA GLN A 31 4.49 13.67 5.53
C GLN A 31 5.61 13.12 4.63
N GLN A 32 6.87 13.30 5.05
CA GLN A 32 8.04 12.82 4.32
C GLN A 32 8.10 11.29 4.24
N GLU A 33 7.72 10.57 5.31
CA GLU A 33 7.67 9.11 5.30
C GLU A 33 6.57 8.59 4.38
N ILE A 34 5.38 9.23 4.40
CA ILE A 34 4.30 8.90 3.48
C ILE A 34 4.72 9.13 2.03
N GLU A 35 5.36 10.26 1.73
CA GLU A 35 5.88 10.55 0.38
C GLU A 35 6.95 9.54 -0.06
N ALA A 36 7.87 9.17 0.84
CA ALA A 36 8.87 8.15 0.55
C ALA A 36 8.23 6.78 0.24
N LEU A 37 7.17 6.39 0.95
CA LEU A 37 6.41 5.18 0.67
C LEU A 37 5.71 5.23 -0.70
N CYS A 38 5.09 6.36 -1.03
CA CYS A 38 4.48 6.60 -2.34
C CYS A 38 5.51 6.48 -3.47
N GLN A 39 6.64 7.17 -3.35
CA GLN A 39 7.71 7.08 -4.35
C GLN A 39 8.26 5.65 -4.47
N ARG A 40 8.37 4.93 -3.36
CA ARG A 40 8.85 3.55 -3.37
C ARG A 40 7.90 2.64 -4.14
N ILE A 41 6.58 2.77 -3.95
CA ILE A 41 5.62 1.95 -4.70
C ILE A 41 5.61 2.33 -6.18
N ASP A 42 5.78 3.60 -6.53
CA ASP A 42 5.91 4.03 -7.93
C ASP A 42 7.14 3.41 -8.58
N ASN A 43 8.30 3.44 -7.91
CA ASN A 43 9.53 2.85 -8.44
C ASN A 43 9.40 1.32 -8.62
N ILE A 44 8.64 0.65 -7.76
CA ILE A 44 8.31 -0.78 -7.88
C ILE A 44 7.39 -1.00 -9.09
N MET A 45 6.32 -0.21 -9.21
CA MET A 45 5.33 -0.29 -10.30
C MET A 45 5.91 0.09 -11.67
N LEU A 46 6.92 0.95 -11.70
CA LEU A 46 7.67 1.32 -12.91
C LEU A 46 8.81 0.34 -13.21
N GLY A 47 9.03 -0.66 -12.36
CA GLY A 47 10.05 -1.70 -12.56
C GLY A 47 11.48 -1.22 -12.39
N GLN A 48 11.68 -0.02 -11.82
CA GLN A 48 12.99 0.50 -11.40
C GLN A 48 13.53 -0.29 -10.21
N ILE A 49 12.62 -0.77 -9.35
CA ILE A 49 12.91 -1.70 -8.26
C ILE A 49 12.18 -2.99 -8.55
N ARG A 50 12.90 -4.11 -8.49
CA ARG A 50 12.36 -5.46 -8.70
C ARG A 50 12.73 -6.33 -7.52
N TYR A 51 11.78 -7.18 -7.11
CA TYR A 51 12.01 -8.19 -6.09
C TYR A 51 11.61 -9.53 -6.67
N ASP A 52 12.48 -10.54 -6.52
CA ASP A 52 12.36 -11.84 -7.21
C ASP A 52 11.07 -12.61 -6.88
N ASN A 53 10.42 -12.31 -5.76
CA ASN A 53 9.23 -12.99 -5.28
C ASN A 53 8.01 -12.08 -5.11
N MET A 54 8.03 -10.87 -5.68
CA MET A 54 6.90 -9.94 -5.59
C MET A 54 5.88 -10.24 -6.69
N LEU A 55 4.70 -10.71 -6.28
CA LEU A 55 3.61 -10.98 -7.20
C LEU A 55 3.01 -9.67 -7.71
N MET A 56 2.97 -9.54 -9.04
CA MET A 56 2.43 -8.39 -9.73
C MET A 56 1.20 -8.78 -10.54
N GLN A 57 0.21 -7.89 -10.56
CA GLN A 57 -1.00 -8.08 -11.35
C GLN A 57 -1.48 -6.75 -11.91
N LEU A 58 -1.56 -6.66 -13.24
CA LEU A 58 -2.06 -5.48 -13.92
C LEU A 58 -3.59 -5.42 -13.84
N CYS A 59 -4.13 -4.21 -13.68
CA CYS A 59 -5.56 -3.98 -13.79
C CYS A 59 -6.06 -4.39 -15.18
N PRO A 60 -7.19 -5.12 -15.29
CA PRO A 60 -7.82 -5.41 -16.58
C PRO A 60 -8.16 -4.14 -17.38
N SER A 61 -8.44 -3.04 -16.68
CA SER A 61 -8.66 -1.70 -17.25
C SER A 61 -7.40 -1.05 -17.86
N ALA A 62 -6.22 -1.69 -17.75
CA ALA A 62 -5.04 -1.31 -18.50
C ALA A 62 -5.12 -1.72 -19.99
N GLY A 63 -6.19 -2.39 -20.41
CA GLY A 63 -6.46 -2.72 -21.82
C GLY A 63 -5.88 -4.04 -22.29
N LYS A 64 -5.18 -4.77 -21.40
CA LYS A 64 -4.57 -6.08 -21.69
C LYS A 64 -5.09 -7.13 -20.73
N SER A 65 -6.26 -7.68 -21.02
CA SER A 65 -6.92 -8.69 -20.16
C SER A 65 -6.04 -9.90 -19.88
N ASP A 66 -5.18 -10.32 -20.82
CA ASP A 66 -4.22 -11.43 -20.59
C ASP A 66 -3.16 -11.12 -19.54
N LEU A 67 -2.77 -9.85 -19.38
CA LEU A 67 -1.83 -9.42 -18.36
C LEU A 67 -2.47 -9.26 -16.98
N SER A 68 -3.78 -9.46 -16.86
CA SER A 68 -4.46 -9.53 -15.58
C SER A 68 -4.16 -10.81 -14.80
N LYS A 69 -3.49 -11.83 -15.37
CA LYS A 69 -3.06 -13.01 -14.59
C LYS A 69 -1.97 -12.63 -13.60
N LYS A 70 -2.03 -13.14 -12.37
CA LYS A 70 -0.98 -12.89 -11.35
C LYS A 70 0.32 -13.58 -11.80
N THR A 71 1.41 -12.85 -11.93
CA THR A 71 2.73 -13.41 -12.26
C THR A 71 3.77 -12.95 -11.26
N ARG A 72 4.85 -13.72 -11.14
CA ARG A 72 6.03 -13.35 -10.35
C ARG A 72 6.92 -12.34 -11.06
N GLU A 73 6.64 -12.07 -12.33
CA GLU A 73 7.45 -11.22 -13.17
C GLU A 73 6.80 -9.85 -13.39
N PHE A 74 7.65 -8.82 -13.40
CA PHE A 74 7.30 -7.48 -13.86
C PHE A 74 6.89 -7.54 -15.32
N LYS A 75 5.67 -7.08 -15.63
CA LYS A 75 5.11 -7.19 -16.97
C LYS A 75 5.43 -5.96 -17.80
N GLU A 76 5.01 -4.80 -17.30
CA GLU A 76 5.15 -3.51 -17.99
C GLU A 76 5.27 -2.35 -17.00
N VAL A 77 5.86 -1.25 -17.46
CA VAL A 77 5.95 0.01 -16.72
C VAL A 77 4.54 0.60 -16.61
N SER A 78 3.92 0.55 -15.43
CA SER A 78 2.55 1.07 -15.25
C SER A 78 2.23 1.33 -13.79
N LEU A 79 1.50 2.40 -13.49
CA LEU A 79 0.92 2.64 -12.16
C LEU A 79 -0.41 1.89 -11.94
N LYS A 80 -0.84 1.07 -12.91
CA LYS A 80 -2.12 0.35 -12.88
C LYS A 80 -1.98 -1.06 -12.31
N TYR A 81 -0.99 -1.32 -11.45
CA TYR A 81 -0.93 -2.59 -10.72
C TYR A 81 -1.98 -2.60 -9.59
N ARG A 82 -2.59 -3.76 -9.32
CA ARG A 82 -3.53 -3.95 -8.21
C ARG A 82 -3.19 -5.18 -7.39
N LYS A 83 -3.43 -5.10 -6.08
CA LYS A 83 -3.53 -6.27 -5.21
C LYS A 83 -4.96 -6.83 -5.32
N ILE A 84 -5.09 -8.12 -5.60
CA ILE A 84 -6.38 -8.82 -5.49
C ILE A 84 -6.45 -9.52 -4.13
N GLN A 85 -7.60 -9.39 -3.48
CA GLN A 85 -8.02 -10.10 -2.27
C GLN A 85 -8.06 -11.62 -2.51
#